data_AF-A0A961MPK6-F1
#
_entry.id   AF-A0A961MPK6-F1
#
_cell.length_a   1.000
_cell.length_b   1.000
_cell.length_c   1.000
_cell.angle_alpha   90.00
_cell.angle_beta   90.00
_cell.angle_gamma   90.00
#
_symmetry.space_group_name_H-M   'P 1'
#
loop_
_entity.id
_entity.type
_entity.pdbx_description
1 polymer ?
#
loop_
_entity_poly.entity_id
_entity_poly.type
_entity_poly.pdbx_seq_one_letter_code
_entity_poly.pdbx_strand_id
1 'polypeptide(L)'
;SGVLAAPFVAARSLHDHVAAVARRLAENDLVQARQEVAKIVGRKTNALDMQGVSRAALESLAENASDGVVAPLFWGVLFGLPGIAGYKAINTLDSMIGHRTPRHAEFGRVAARLDDLANWLPARLT
;
A
#
# COMPACT_ATOMS: atom_id res chain seq x y z
N SER A 1 -6.91 17.16 -14.87
CA SER A 1 -8.04 16.41 -14.27
C SER A 1 -7.74 14.95 -13.96
N GLY A 2 -6.88 14.23 -14.70
CA GLY A 2 -6.64 12.78 -14.48
C GLY A 2 -5.94 12.38 -13.17
N VAL A 3 -5.12 13.27 -12.58
CA VAL A 3 -4.35 12.98 -11.35
C VAL A 3 -5.26 12.71 -10.13
N LEU A 4 -6.42 13.36 -10.09
CA LEU A 4 -7.43 13.18 -9.03
C LEU A 4 -8.33 11.96 -9.27
N ALA A 5 -8.43 11.46 -10.51
CA ALA A 5 -9.22 10.27 -10.84
C ALA A 5 -8.45 8.96 -10.58
N ALA A 6 -7.12 8.98 -10.71
CA ALA A 6 -6.26 7.83 -10.51
C ALA A 6 -6.42 7.09 -9.15
N PRO A 7 -6.60 7.77 -8.00
CA PRO A 7 -6.86 7.10 -6.71
C PRO A 7 -8.13 6.24 -6.75
N PHE A 8 -9.20 6.74 -7.37
CA PHE A 8 -10.47 6.04 -7.45
C PHE A 8 -10.41 4.82 -8.38
N VAL A 9 -9.67 4.95 -9.50
CA VAL A 9 -9.43 3.83 -10.43
C VAL A 9 -8.57 2.75 -9.75
N ALA A 10 -7.50 3.15 -9.05
CA ALA A 10 -6.62 2.24 -8.32
C ALA A 10 -7.38 1.52 -7.18
N ALA A 11 -8.18 2.26 -6.40
CA ALA A 11 -8.99 1.69 -5.33
C ALA A 11 -10.01 0.67 -5.85
N ARG A 12 -10.63 0.93 -7.00
CA ARG A 12 -11.56 -0.02 -7.62
C ARG A 12 -10.86 -1.29 -8.11
N SER A 13 -9.72 -1.14 -8.79
CA SER A 13 -8.91 -2.28 -9.23
C SER A 13 -8.49 -3.16 -8.04
N LEU A 14 -8.02 -2.54 -6.96
CA LEU A 14 -7.65 -3.24 -5.73
C LEU A 14 -8.85 -3.98 -5.11
N HIS A 15 -10.03 -3.36 -5.06
CA HIS A 15 -11.24 -3.99 -4.58
C HIS A 15 -11.59 -5.24 -5.39
N ASP A 16 -11.54 -5.15 -6.72
CA ASP A 16 -11.87 -6.27 -7.62
C ASP A 16 -10.93 -7.47 -7.38
N HIS A 17 -9.63 -7.22 -7.18
CA HIS A 17 -8.66 -8.25 -6.86
C HIS A 17 -8.88 -8.89 -5.48
N VAL A 18 -9.13 -8.09 -4.44
CA VAL A 18 -9.39 -8.62 -3.09
C VAL A 18 -10.71 -9.42 -3.06
N ALA A 19 -11.74 -8.96 -3.78
CA ALA A 19 -13.01 -9.67 -3.91
C ALA A 19 -12.85 -11.00 -4.67
N ALA A 20 -11.94 -11.08 -5.63
CA ALA A 20 -11.59 -12.34 -6.29
C ALA A 20 -10.97 -13.34 -5.30
N VAL A 21 -10.01 -12.90 -4.46
CA VAL A 21 -9.41 -13.75 -3.41
C VAL A 21 -10.48 -14.22 -2.43
N ALA A 22 -11.33 -13.32 -1.94
CA ALA A 22 -12.40 -13.65 -0.99
C ALA A 22 -13.38 -14.69 -1.54
N ARG A 23 -13.78 -14.59 -2.83
CA ARG A 23 -14.62 -15.61 -3.48
C ARG A 23 -13.96 -16.99 -3.50
N ARG A 24 -12.68 -17.06 -3.88
CA ARG A 24 -11.97 -18.35 -3.92
C ARG A 24 -11.81 -18.99 -2.55
N LEU A 25 -11.59 -18.17 -1.52
CA LEU A 25 -11.57 -18.64 -0.13
C LEU A 25 -12.94 -19.16 0.32
N ALA A 26 -14.04 -18.49 -0.05
CA ALA A 26 -15.39 -18.95 0.24
C ALA A 26 -15.76 -20.28 -0.47
N GLU A 27 -15.18 -20.51 -1.65
CA GLU A 27 -15.31 -21.77 -2.41
C GLU A 27 -14.41 -22.90 -1.87
N ASN A 28 -13.61 -22.66 -0.82
CA ASN A 28 -12.56 -23.56 -0.33
C ASN A 28 -11.51 -23.94 -1.40
N ASP A 29 -11.37 -23.14 -2.46
CA ASP A 29 -10.39 -23.36 -3.53
C ASP A 29 -9.07 -22.64 -3.20
N LEU A 30 -8.26 -23.30 -2.37
CA LEU A 30 -6.97 -22.76 -1.93
C LEU A 30 -5.98 -22.55 -3.10
N VAL A 31 -6.05 -23.39 -4.13
CA VAL A 31 -5.13 -23.30 -5.28
C VAL A 31 -5.42 -22.02 -6.06
N GLN A 32 -6.68 -21.76 -6.38
CA GLN A 32 -7.08 -20.52 -7.04
C GLN A 32 -6.90 -19.30 -6.13
N ALA A 33 -7.18 -19.42 -4.83
CA ALA A 33 -6.97 -18.31 -3.89
C ALA A 33 -5.49 -17.87 -3.83
N ARG A 34 -4.54 -18.81 -3.90
CA ARG A 34 -3.10 -18.52 -3.99
C ARG A 34 -2.71 -17.82 -5.29
N GLN A 35 -3.36 -18.16 -6.40
CA GLN A 35 -3.13 -17.52 -7.70
C GLN A 35 -3.67 -16.10 -7.72
N GLU A 36 -4.88 -15.88 -7.18
CA GLU A 36 -5.47 -14.54 -7.10
C GLU A 36 -4.67 -13.63 -6.16
N VAL A 37 -4.26 -14.12 -4.98
CA VAL A 37 -3.52 -13.28 -4.04
C VAL A 37 -2.12 -12.94 -4.57
N ALA A 38 -1.50 -13.81 -5.39
CA ALA A 38 -0.22 -13.55 -6.04
C ALA A 38 -0.25 -12.34 -7.00
N LYS A 39 -1.42 -11.93 -7.47
CA LYS A 39 -1.58 -10.75 -8.33
C LYS A 39 -1.43 -9.44 -7.55
N ILE A 40 -1.61 -9.46 -6.23
CA ILE A 40 -1.63 -8.27 -5.37
C ILE A 40 -0.55 -8.27 -4.28
N VAL A 41 0.21 -9.35 -4.12
CA VAL A 41 1.34 -9.43 -3.16
C VAL A 41 2.65 -9.65 -3.90
N GLY A 42 3.74 -9.04 -3.42
CA GLY A 42 5.08 -9.23 -3.98
C GLY A 42 5.82 -10.51 -3.50
N ARG A 43 5.21 -11.32 -2.63
CA ARG A 43 5.84 -12.51 -1.99
C ARG A 43 5.41 -13.82 -2.63
N LYS A 44 6.20 -14.89 -2.45
CA LYS A 44 5.83 -16.25 -2.87
C LYS A 44 4.57 -16.72 -2.13
N THR A 45 3.52 -17.11 -2.85
CA THR A 45 2.23 -17.52 -2.27
C THR A 45 2.00 -19.02 -2.24
N ASN A 46 2.85 -19.80 -2.90
CA ASN A 46 2.67 -21.24 -3.14
C ASN A 46 2.53 -22.08 -1.87
N ALA A 47 3.09 -21.61 -0.74
CA ALA A 47 3.07 -22.31 0.55
C ALA A 47 2.02 -21.75 1.53
N LEU A 48 1.26 -20.72 1.16
CA LEU A 48 0.29 -20.10 2.07
C LEU A 48 -0.92 -21.00 2.29
N ASP A 49 -1.28 -21.26 3.53
CA ASP A 49 -2.57 -21.85 3.88
C ASP A 49 -3.70 -20.81 3.73
N MET A 50 -4.95 -21.23 4.00
CA MET A 50 -6.11 -20.36 3.84
C MET A 50 -6.02 -19.08 4.70
N GLN A 51 -5.50 -19.20 5.92
CA GLN A 51 -5.25 -18.05 6.80
C GLN A 51 -4.15 -17.16 6.25
N GLY A 52 -3.05 -17.75 5.75
CA GLY A 52 -1.95 -17.03 5.12
C GLY A 52 -2.38 -16.26 3.88
N VAL A 53 -3.25 -16.84 3.04
CA VAL A 53 -3.84 -16.16 1.87
C VAL A 53 -4.72 -15.00 2.31
N SER A 54 -5.61 -15.21 3.29
CA SER A 54 -6.50 -14.17 3.81
C SER A 54 -5.71 -13.00 4.41
N ARG A 55 -4.70 -13.32 5.21
CA ARG A 55 -3.80 -12.34 5.82
C ARG A 55 -3.04 -11.56 4.76
N ALA A 56 -2.49 -12.24 3.75
CA ALA A 56 -1.77 -11.58 2.67
C ALA A 56 -2.66 -10.58 1.90
N ALA A 57 -3.90 -10.96 1.62
CA ALA A 57 -4.86 -10.09 0.94
C ALA A 57 -5.22 -8.87 1.79
N LEU A 58 -5.42 -9.03 3.10
CA LEU A 58 -5.71 -7.94 4.03
C LEU A 58 -4.52 -7.00 4.22
N GLU A 59 -3.31 -7.54 4.34
CA GLU A 59 -2.06 -6.76 4.42
C GLU A 59 -1.92 -5.88 3.16
N SER A 60 -2.03 -6.47 1.97
CA SER A 60 -1.98 -5.72 0.70
C SER A 60 -3.11 -4.69 0.57
N LEU A 61 -4.33 -5.02 0.99
CA LEU A 61 -5.45 -4.07 0.95
C LEU A 61 -5.19 -2.86 1.85
N ALA A 62 -4.75 -3.10 3.09
CA ALA A 62 -4.49 -2.04 4.05
C ALA A 62 -3.37 -1.11 3.59
N GLU A 63 -2.27 -1.69 3.09
CA GLU A 63 -1.13 -0.96 2.55
C GLU A 63 -1.54 -0.08 1.36
N ASN A 64 -2.20 -0.67 0.35
CA ASN A 64 -2.64 0.08 -0.83
C ASN A 64 -3.75 1.11 -0.52
N ALA A 65 -4.62 0.86 0.46
CA ALA A 65 -5.63 1.84 0.88
C ALA A 65 -5.01 3.02 1.63
N SER A 66 -4.04 2.74 2.50
CA SER A 66 -3.26 3.76 3.20
C SER A 66 -2.59 4.71 2.19
N ASP A 67 -1.87 4.14 1.23
CA ASP A 67 -1.11 4.90 0.25
C ASP A 67 -1.97 5.53 -0.85
N GLY A 68 -3.01 4.84 -1.28
CA GLY A 68 -3.88 5.29 -2.36
C GLY A 68 -4.90 6.34 -1.93
N VAL A 69 -5.31 6.35 -0.66
CA VAL A 69 -6.44 7.16 -0.18
C VAL A 69 -6.09 7.95 1.08
N VAL A 70 -5.64 7.30 2.15
CA VAL A 70 -5.48 7.96 3.46
C VAL A 70 -4.38 9.01 3.41
N ALA A 71 -3.19 8.66 2.94
CA ALA A 71 -2.06 9.58 2.91
C ALA A 71 -2.27 10.75 1.92
N PRO A 72 -2.79 10.56 0.69
CA PRO A 72 -3.17 11.67 -0.17
C PRO A 72 -4.18 12.64 0.47
N LEU A 73 -5.20 12.11 1.15
CA LEU A 73 -6.19 12.95 1.85
C LEU A 73 -5.57 13.72 3.02
N PHE A 74 -4.74 13.07 3.83
CA PHE A 74 -4.06 13.71 4.95
C PHE A 74 -3.20 14.90 4.49
N TRP A 75 -2.32 14.69 3.50
CA TRP A 75 -1.49 15.77 2.96
C TRP A 75 -2.31 16.82 2.21
N GLY A 76 -3.43 16.43 1.61
CA GLY A 76 -4.40 17.34 1.00
C GLY A 76 -5.11 18.25 2.00
N VAL A 77 -5.46 17.74 3.19
CA VAL A 77 -6.04 18.56 4.26
C VAL A 77 -5.03 19.59 4.78
N LEU A 78 -3.76 19.20 4.92
CA LEU A 78 -2.72 20.09 5.45
C LEU A 78 -2.24 21.15 4.45
N PHE A 79 -2.07 20.78 3.18
CA PHE A 79 -1.39 21.63 2.18
C PHE A 79 -2.18 21.81 0.88
N GLY A 80 -3.43 21.34 0.80
CA GLY A 80 -4.25 21.43 -0.40
C GLY A 80 -3.70 20.60 -1.57
N LEU A 81 -3.94 21.08 -2.80
CA LEU A 81 -3.50 20.41 -4.04
C LEU A 81 -1.97 20.15 -4.09
N PRO A 82 -1.09 21.07 -3.66
CA PRO A 82 0.35 20.81 -3.56
C PRO A 82 0.70 19.61 -2.67
N GLY A 83 0.00 19.41 -1.56
CA GLY A 83 0.22 18.28 -0.64
C GLY A 83 -0.09 16.93 -1.28
N ILE A 84 -1.22 16.85 -1.99
CA ILE A 84 -1.61 15.65 -2.75
C ILE A 84 -0.57 15.32 -3.83
N ALA A 85 -0.13 16.34 -4.58
CA ALA A 85 0.85 16.17 -5.65
C ALA A 85 2.23 15.76 -5.10
N GLY A 86 2.68 16.37 -4.01
CA GLY A 86 3.94 16.04 -3.34
C GLY A 86 3.95 14.60 -2.81
N TYR A 87 2.90 14.19 -2.11
CA TYR A 87 2.79 12.81 -1.63
C TYR A 87 2.80 11.79 -2.78
N LYS A 88 2.04 12.03 -3.85
CA LYS A 88 2.05 11.15 -5.02
C LYS A 88 3.41 11.07 -5.71
N ALA A 89 4.13 12.19 -5.80
CA ALA A 89 5.48 12.19 -6.35
C ALA A 89 6.42 11.32 -5.50
N ILE A 90 6.34 11.44 -4.17
CA ILE A 90 7.13 10.62 -3.23
C ILE A 90 6.76 9.14 -3.35
N ASN A 91 5.48 8.80 -3.31
CA ASN A 91 5.01 7.40 -3.42
C ASN A 91 5.40 6.76 -4.77
N THR A 92 5.36 7.54 -5.86
CA THR A 92 5.81 7.10 -7.18
C THR A 92 7.33 6.88 -7.21
N LEU A 93 8.11 7.79 -6.62
CA LEU A 93 9.56 7.63 -6.50
C LEU A 93 9.92 6.40 -5.67
N ASP A 94 9.22 6.16 -4.56
CA ASP A 94 9.44 5.02 -3.68
C ASP A 94 9.12 3.69 -4.40
N SER A 95 8.01 3.64 -5.14
CA SER A 95 7.66 2.47 -5.97
C SER A 95 8.69 2.18 -7.08
N MET A 96 9.32 3.21 -7.66
CA MET A 96 10.39 3.04 -8.64
C MET A 96 11.74 2.64 -8.01
N ILE A 97 12.03 3.11 -6.79
CA ILE A 97 13.29 2.84 -6.07
C ILE A 97 13.27 1.49 -5.35
N GLY A 98 12.10 1.04 -4.88
CA GLY A 98 11.87 -0.28 -4.28
C GLY A 98 12.23 -1.44 -5.23
N HIS A 99 12.25 -1.18 -6.54
CA HIS A 99 12.90 -2.04 -7.54
C HIS A 99 14.41 -1.76 -7.62
N ARG A 100 15.13 -2.06 -6.53
CA ARG A 100 16.61 -2.08 -6.39
C ARG A 100 17.38 -0.96 -7.10
N THR A 101 17.85 0.02 -6.33
CA THR A 101 19.11 0.69 -6.67
C THR A 101 19.94 1.00 -5.40
N PRO A 102 21.22 0.57 -5.29
CA PRO A 102 22.13 0.83 -4.15
C PRO A 102 22.44 2.32 -3.87
N ARG A 103 21.70 3.24 -4.48
CA ARG A 103 22.00 4.67 -4.57
C ARG A 103 21.18 5.54 -3.60
N HIS A 104 20.25 4.97 -2.85
CA HIS A 104 19.30 5.71 -2.00
C HIS A 104 19.42 5.44 -0.49
N ALA A 105 20.48 4.76 -0.03
CA ALA A 105 20.72 4.46 1.39
C ALA A 105 20.79 5.72 2.29
N GLU A 106 21.22 6.85 1.73
CA GLU A 106 21.32 8.13 2.43
C GLU A 106 19.94 8.80 2.65
N PHE A 107 18.97 8.59 1.74
CA PHE A 107 17.62 9.15 1.86
C PHE A 107 16.77 8.43 2.91
N GLY A 108 16.94 7.11 3.06
CA GLY A 108 16.26 6.32 4.09
C GLY A 108 16.59 6.77 5.52
N ARG A 109 17.80 7.32 5.74
CA ARG A 109 18.23 7.86 7.04
C ARG A 109 17.52 9.17 7.40
N VAL A 110 17.17 10.00 6.42
CA VAL A 110 16.44 11.26 6.62
C VAL A 110 14.95 10.98 6.84
N ALA A 111 14.38 10.03 6.09
CA ALA A 111 13.01 9.57 6.27
C ALA A 111 12.79 8.91 7.64
N ALA A 112 13.69 8.02 8.07
CA ALA A 112 13.62 7.38 9.39
C ALA A 112 13.71 8.40 10.55
N ARG A 113 14.51 9.47 10.40
CA ARG A 113 14.60 10.54 11.41
C ARG A 113 13.34 11.42 11.47
N LEU A 114 12.68 11.64 10.33
CA LEU A 114 11.39 12.35 10.28
C LEU A 114 10.26 11.51 10.84
N ASP A 115 10.26 10.21 10.57
CA ASP A 115 9.30 9.23 11.10
C ASP A 115 9.44 9.08 12.62
N ASP A 116 10.67 8.98 13.13
CA ASP A 116 10.93 8.99 14.58
C ASP A 116 10.47 10.30 15.24
N LEU A 117 10.66 11.46 14.60
CA LEU A 117 10.24 12.76 15.15
C LEU A 117 8.71 12.92 15.14
N ALA A 118 8.04 12.42 14.09
CA ALA A 118 6.60 12.46 13.93
C ALA A 118 5.88 11.48 14.88
N ASN A 119 6.47 10.32 15.14
CA ASN A 119 5.94 9.31 16.07
C ASN A 119 6.33 9.56 17.54
N TRP A 120 7.31 10.42 17.82
CA TRP A 120 7.69 10.78 19.19
C TRP A 120 6.69 11.71 19.89
N LEU A 121 6.02 12.61 19.15
CA LEU A 121 5.02 13.52 19.72
C LEU A 121 3.75 12.80 20.25
N PRO A 122 3.15 11.86 19.50
CA PRO A 122 1.99 11.07 19.96
C PRO A 122 2.32 10.17 21.15
N ALA A 123 3.52 9.57 21.17
CA ALA A 123 3.91 8.61 22.19
C ALA A 123 4.08 9.23 23.60
N ARG A 124 4.15 10.56 23.72
CA ARG A 124 4.25 11.29 25.01
C ARG A 124 2.95 11.96 25.47
N LEU A 125 1.86 11.79 24.73
CA LEU A 125 0.52 12.26 25.12
C LEU A 125 -0.38 11.14 25.67
N THR A 126 0.20 9.97 25.96
CA THR A 126 -0.40 8.86 26.74
C THR A 126 0.37 8.72 28.04
#